data_AF-A0A1F2V127-F1
#
_entry.id   AF-A0A1F2V127-F1
#
_cell.length_a   1.000
_cell.length_b   1.000
_cell.length_c   1.000
_cell.angle_alpha   90.00
_cell.angle_beta   90.00
_cell.angle_gamma   90.00
#
_symmetry.space_group_name_H-M   'P 1'
#
loop_
_entity.id
_entity.type
_entity.pdbx_description
1 polymer ?
#
loop_
_entity_poly.entity_id
_entity_poly.type
_entity_poly.pdbx_seq_one_letter_code
_entity_poly.pdbx_strand_id
1 'polypeptide(L)'
;MNSGKAFLIVAGFIVGVVLLGGTQVVQWAAAQEAPKKEPKEPVKDYNQRSLEIYEFKKAAKSGAERGEEIYYYKCWYCHNEYTKGAPQLKDLYKRPQLLSGQPVNDDTVKEKIRNGGPAMPAFRYTLNDADLADLASFLREKCCWNSESPPANPRYRSR
;
A
#
# COMPACT_ATOMS: atom_id res chain seq x y z
N MET A 1 -44.91 32.04 13.57
CA MET A 1 -46.27 32.24 13.05
C MET A 1 -46.36 33.62 12.42
N ASN A 2 -47.15 33.74 11.34
CA ASN A 2 -47.34 34.85 10.39
C ASN A 2 -46.26 34.93 9.29
N SER A 3 -46.45 34.27 8.13
CA SER A 3 -47.37 34.59 6.99
C SER A 3 -47.04 35.94 6.36
N GLY A 4 -46.81 36.08 5.05
CA GLY A 4 -47.06 35.18 3.93
C GLY A 4 -46.35 35.61 2.65
N LYS A 5 -46.39 34.72 1.65
CA LYS A 5 -45.77 34.82 0.33
C LYS A 5 -46.65 35.64 -0.62
N ALA A 6 -46.04 36.33 -1.58
CA ALA A 6 -46.68 36.58 -2.88
C ALA A 6 -45.64 36.62 -4.00
N PHE A 7 -45.92 35.80 -5.00
CA PHE A 7 -45.18 35.50 -6.21
C PHE A 7 -45.61 36.46 -7.34
N LEU A 8 -44.87 36.44 -8.46
CA LEU A 8 -45.28 36.68 -9.87
C LEU A 8 -44.37 37.71 -10.60
N ILE A 9 -43.40 37.22 -11.38
CA ILE A 9 -43.45 36.99 -12.84
C ILE A 9 -43.63 38.29 -13.62
N VAL A 10 -42.62 38.70 -14.41
CA VAL A 10 -42.72 38.86 -15.87
C VAL A 10 -41.32 38.73 -16.48
N ALA A 11 -41.17 37.70 -17.32
CA ALA A 11 -40.10 37.56 -18.29
C ALA A 11 -40.55 38.18 -19.63
N GLY A 12 -39.59 38.71 -20.41
CA GLY A 12 -39.76 39.06 -21.81
C GLY A 12 -39.66 40.56 -22.12
N PHE A 13 -39.08 41.06 -23.21
CA PHE A 13 -38.59 40.44 -24.44
C PHE A 13 -37.70 41.51 -25.15
N ILE A 14 -36.50 41.10 -25.61
CA ILE A 14 -35.93 41.32 -26.96
C ILE A 14 -35.49 42.71 -27.48
N VAL A 15 -34.19 42.76 -27.86
CA VAL A 15 -33.51 43.44 -29.00
C VAL A 15 -33.54 44.97 -29.03
N GLY A 16 -32.46 45.72 -29.23
CA GLY A 16 -31.09 45.45 -29.62
C GLY A 16 -30.54 46.76 -30.18
N VAL A 17 -29.36 47.20 -29.74
CA VAL A 17 -28.63 48.31 -30.39
C VAL A 17 -27.16 47.95 -30.40
N VAL A 18 -26.67 47.65 -31.60
CA VAL A 18 -25.26 47.56 -31.95
C VAL A 18 -24.68 48.96 -31.92
N LEU A 19 -23.76 49.23 -31.00
CA LEU A 19 -22.88 50.39 -31.08
C LEU A 19 -21.43 49.93 -30.91
N LEU A 20 -20.64 50.32 -31.91
CA LEU A 20 -19.22 50.06 -32.08
C LEU A 20 -18.41 50.54 -30.86
N GLY A 21 -17.75 49.60 -30.19
CA GLY A 21 -16.74 49.85 -29.17
C GLY A 21 -16.05 48.53 -28.86
N GLY A 22 -14.88 48.30 -29.46
CA GLY A 22 -14.15 47.05 -29.30
C GLY A 22 -13.68 46.84 -27.87
N THR A 23 -14.50 46.21 -27.03
CA THR A 23 -14.04 45.50 -25.83
C THR A 23 -13.76 44.07 -26.25
N GLN A 24 -12.48 43.73 -26.37
CA GLN A 24 -12.04 42.36 -26.51
C GLN A 24 -12.42 41.62 -25.22
N VAL A 25 -13.56 40.93 -25.25
CA VAL A 25 -13.92 39.97 -24.21
C VAL A 25 -12.95 38.80 -24.38
N VAL A 26 -11.92 38.78 -23.55
CA VAL A 26 -11.03 37.63 -23.43
C VAL A 26 -11.89 36.49 -22.89
N GLN A 27 -12.37 35.65 -23.80
CA GLN A 27 -13.08 34.43 -23.44
C GLN A 27 -12.03 33.51 -22.83
N TRP A 28 -11.93 33.49 -21.51
CA TRP A 28 -11.21 32.44 -20.81
C TRP A 28 -11.93 31.12 -21.11
N ALA A 29 -11.44 30.41 -22.12
CA ALA A 29 -11.82 29.03 -22.35
C ALA A 29 -11.37 28.24 -21.12
N ALA A 30 -12.33 27.76 -20.32
CA ALA A 30 -12.04 26.77 -19.29
C ALA A 30 -11.40 25.57 -20.00
N ALA A 31 -10.14 25.29 -19.68
CA ALA A 31 -9.47 24.11 -20.19
C ALA A 31 -10.30 22.89 -19.80
N GLN A 32 -10.81 22.16 -20.78
CA GLN A 32 -11.46 20.88 -20.53
C GLN A 32 -10.40 19.94 -19.97
N GLU A 33 -10.56 19.54 -18.72
CA GLU A 33 -9.66 18.61 -18.05
C GLU A 33 -9.72 17.28 -18.83
N ALA A 34 -8.61 16.94 -19.49
CA ALA A 34 -8.51 15.69 -20.24
C ALA A 34 -8.78 14.51 -19.29
N PRO A 35 -9.51 13.47 -19.71
CA PRO A 35 -9.77 12.33 -18.85
C PRO A 35 -8.44 11.72 -18.43
N LYS A 36 -8.18 11.66 -17.13
CA LYS A 36 -7.01 10.97 -16.57
C LYS A 36 -7.07 9.51 -17.01
N LYS A 37 -6.30 9.15 -18.04
CA LYS A 37 -6.05 7.74 -18.36
C LYS A 37 -5.30 7.14 -17.17
N GLU A 38 -5.91 6.17 -16.51
CA GLU A 38 -5.18 5.35 -15.54
C GLU A 38 -3.94 4.75 -16.23
N PRO A 39 -2.77 4.78 -15.58
CA PRO A 39 -1.58 4.17 -16.12
C PRO A 39 -1.84 2.69 -16.37
N LYS A 40 -1.66 2.24 -17.61
CA LYS A 40 -1.71 0.82 -17.97
C LYS A 40 -0.57 0.12 -17.22
N GLU A 41 -0.85 -0.97 -16.51
CA GLU A 41 0.20 -1.74 -15.82
C GLU A 41 1.33 -2.10 -16.79
N PRO A 42 2.60 -2.09 -16.33
CA PRO A 42 3.73 -2.47 -17.16
C PRO A 42 3.60 -3.92 -17.63
N VAL A 43 4.02 -4.20 -18.87
CA VAL A 43 4.05 -5.56 -19.41
C VAL A 43 5.02 -6.40 -18.57
N LYS A 44 4.51 -7.47 -17.96
CA LYS A 44 5.30 -8.42 -17.16
C LYS A 44 5.57 -9.69 -17.96
N ASP A 45 6.83 -10.12 -17.97
CA ASP A 45 7.19 -11.46 -18.46
C ASP A 45 7.05 -12.46 -17.30
N TYR A 46 5.92 -13.16 -17.27
CA TYR A 46 5.62 -14.15 -16.23
C TYR A 46 6.54 -15.38 -16.25
N ASN A 47 7.35 -15.56 -17.30
CA ASN A 47 8.33 -16.65 -17.36
C ASN A 47 9.67 -16.26 -16.76
N GLN A 48 9.91 -14.96 -16.50
CA GLN A 48 11.13 -14.51 -15.88
C GLN A 48 11.13 -14.78 -14.38
N ARG A 49 12.10 -15.57 -13.92
CA ARG A 49 12.33 -15.83 -12.49
C ARG A 49 12.61 -14.54 -11.70
N SER A 50 13.18 -13.53 -12.33
CA SER A 50 13.40 -12.22 -11.71
C SER A 50 12.09 -11.59 -11.25
N LEU A 51 11.00 -11.72 -12.02
CA LEU A 51 9.70 -11.20 -11.64
C LEU A 51 9.21 -11.81 -10.31
N GLU A 52 9.36 -13.12 -10.15
CA GLU A 52 8.97 -13.79 -8.90
C GLU A 52 9.82 -13.35 -7.71
N ILE A 53 11.11 -13.03 -7.91
CA ILE A 53 11.95 -12.45 -6.85
C ILE A 53 11.42 -11.07 -6.46
N TYR A 54 11.14 -10.21 -7.45
CA TYR A 54 10.66 -8.85 -7.21
C TYR A 54 9.26 -8.82 -6.58
N GLU A 55 8.43 -9.84 -6.84
CA GLU A 55 7.10 -9.99 -6.23
C GLU A 55 7.10 -10.90 -4.99
N PHE A 56 8.25 -11.38 -4.52
CA PHE A 56 8.41 -12.29 -3.39
C PHE A 56 7.58 -13.58 -3.49
N LYS A 57 7.48 -14.16 -4.69
CA LYS A 57 6.65 -15.34 -5.00
C LYS A 57 7.46 -16.58 -5.38
N LYS A 58 8.76 -16.62 -5.13
CA LYS A 58 9.56 -17.80 -5.47
C LYS A 58 9.19 -19.00 -4.61
N ALA A 59 8.95 -18.79 -3.32
CA ALA A 59 8.66 -19.84 -2.36
C ALA A 59 7.19 -20.28 -2.43
N ALA A 60 6.27 -19.32 -2.48
CA ALA A 60 4.84 -19.56 -2.60
C ALA A 60 4.09 -18.34 -3.18
N LYS A 61 2.87 -18.56 -3.67
CA LYS A 61 2.02 -17.48 -4.21
C LYS A 61 1.41 -16.59 -3.13
N SER A 62 1.23 -17.08 -1.91
CA SER A 62 0.65 -16.40 -0.74
C SER A 62 0.87 -17.25 0.52
N GLY A 63 0.46 -16.76 1.68
CA GLY A 63 0.51 -17.48 2.96
C GLY A 63 1.86 -17.37 3.67
N ALA A 64 2.02 -18.14 4.75
CA ALA A 64 3.19 -18.10 5.61
C ALA A 64 4.50 -18.37 4.86
N GLU A 65 4.51 -19.24 3.86
CA GLU A 65 5.70 -19.50 3.01
C GLU A 65 6.09 -18.28 2.19
N ARG A 66 5.13 -17.50 1.69
CA ARG A 66 5.41 -16.21 1.02
C ARG A 66 5.88 -15.17 2.04
N GLY A 67 5.25 -15.15 3.21
CA GLY A 67 5.64 -14.28 4.33
C GLY A 67 7.08 -14.52 4.79
N GLU A 68 7.54 -15.77 4.80
CA GLU A 68 8.92 -16.15 5.11
C GLU A 68 9.90 -15.56 4.08
N GLU A 69 9.58 -15.63 2.79
CA GLU A 69 10.40 -15.02 1.74
C GLU A 69 10.50 -13.49 1.91
N ILE A 70 9.37 -12.82 2.18
CA ILE A 70 9.36 -11.37 2.44
C ILE A 70 10.19 -11.05 3.68
N TYR A 71 10.04 -11.84 4.75
CA TYR A 71 10.80 -11.68 6.00
C TYR A 71 12.31 -11.79 5.76
N TYR A 72 12.74 -12.80 5.00
CA TYR A 72 14.14 -12.99 4.63
C TYR A 72 14.71 -11.75 3.93
N TYR A 73 13.99 -11.19 2.96
CA TYR A 73 14.47 -10.04 2.18
C TYR A 73 14.38 -8.70 2.91
N LYS A 74 13.39 -8.50 3.78
CA LYS A 74 13.06 -7.17 4.33
C LYS A 74 13.30 -7.02 5.82
N CYS A 75 13.26 -8.12 6.58
CA CYS A 75 13.22 -8.08 8.04
C CYS A 75 14.44 -8.75 8.67
N TRP A 76 14.92 -9.86 8.10
CA TRP A 76 15.94 -10.70 8.71
C TRP A 76 17.25 -9.96 8.99
N TYR A 77 17.68 -9.04 8.12
CA TYR A 77 18.92 -8.29 8.29
C TYR A 77 19.04 -7.56 9.64
N CYS A 78 17.91 -7.20 10.26
CA CYS A 78 17.88 -6.60 11.59
C CYS A 78 17.27 -7.54 12.64
N HIS A 79 16.20 -8.28 12.30
CA HIS A 79 15.47 -9.11 13.26
C HIS A 79 16.00 -10.55 13.39
N ASN A 80 17.22 -10.81 12.94
CA ASN A 80 17.92 -12.07 13.19
C ASN A 80 18.37 -12.21 14.64
N GLU A 81 18.79 -13.42 15.02
CA GLU A 81 19.26 -13.75 16.37
C GLU A 81 20.63 -13.14 16.74
N TYR A 82 21.40 -12.67 15.75
CA TYR A 82 22.75 -12.16 15.94
C TYR A 82 22.78 -10.65 16.20
N THR A 83 21.72 -9.93 15.83
CA THR A 83 21.69 -8.47 15.87
C THR A 83 21.19 -7.96 17.21
N LYS A 84 22.01 -7.15 17.88
CA LYS A 84 21.70 -6.60 19.22
C LYS A 84 20.86 -5.32 19.22
N GLY A 85 20.67 -4.69 18.06
CA GLY A 85 20.01 -3.37 17.92
C GLY A 85 18.54 -3.40 17.54
N ALA A 86 17.98 -4.58 17.24
CA ALA A 86 16.56 -4.75 16.90
C ALA A 86 15.93 -5.80 17.81
N PRO A 87 14.63 -5.69 18.12
CA PRO A 87 13.96 -6.68 18.94
C PRO A 87 13.88 -8.01 18.22
N GLN A 88 14.13 -9.10 18.94
CA GLN A 88 13.86 -10.43 18.42
C GLN A 88 12.35 -10.61 18.21
N LEU A 89 11.96 -11.29 17.14
CA LEU A 89 10.56 -11.51 16.77
C LEU A 89 10.05 -12.91 17.12
N LYS A 90 10.92 -13.78 17.63
CA LYS A 90 10.52 -15.10 18.14
C LYS A 90 9.44 -14.94 19.21
N ASP A 91 8.36 -15.71 19.07
CA ASP A 91 7.21 -15.66 19.97
C ASP A 91 6.52 -14.28 20.07
N LEU A 92 6.64 -13.41 19.05
CA LEU A 92 6.04 -12.07 19.05
C LEU A 92 4.56 -12.09 19.47
N TYR A 93 3.75 -12.96 18.87
CA TYR A 93 2.31 -13.08 19.12
C TYR A 93 1.94 -13.66 20.50
N LYS A 94 2.92 -14.17 21.25
CA LYS A 94 2.70 -14.60 22.65
C LYS A 94 2.89 -13.46 23.64
N ARG A 95 3.39 -12.30 23.18
CA ARG A 95 3.65 -11.13 24.02
C ARG A 95 2.36 -10.32 24.18
N PRO A 96 2.13 -9.70 25.35
CA PRO A 96 0.94 -8.87 25.54
C PRO A 96 0.98 -7.59 24.70
N GLN A 97 2.17 -7.00 24.53
CA GLN A 97 2.33 -5.69 23.91
C GLN A 97 3.60 -5.63 23.04
N LEU A 98 3.55 -4.80 22.00
CA LEU A 98 4.70 -4.33 21.23
C LEU A 98 5.55 -3.38 22.07
N LEU A 99 6.77 -3.08 21.62
CA LEU A 99 7.61 -2.04 22.26
C LEU A 99 6.97 -0.65 22.25
N SER A 100 5.98 -0.41 21.40
CA SER A 100 5.16 0.81 21.38
C SER A 100 4.08 0.86 22.47
N GLY A 101 3.90 -0.22 23.24
CA GLY A 101 2.82 -0.37 24.23
C GLY A 101 1.47 -0.82 23.64
N GLN A 102 1.36 -0.90 22.31
CA GLN A 102 0.14 -1.41 21.65
C GLN A 102 0.01 -2.92 21.84
N PRO A 103 -1.20 -3.48 21.95
CA PRO A 103 -1.40 -4.93 22.08
C PRO A 103 -0.84 -5.65 20.85
N VAL A 104 -0.29 -6.86 21.01
CA VAL A 104 0.15 -7.65 19.85
C VAL A 104 -1.04 -8.33 19.18
N ASN A 105 -1.32 -7.94 17.94
CA ASN A 105 -2.26 -8.61 17.03
C ASN A 105 -1.89 -8.27 15.58
N ASP A 106 -2.56 -8.89 14.61
CA ASP A 106 -2.27 -8.69 13.20
C ASP A 106 -2.32 -7.20 12.80
N ASP A 107 -3.31 -6.45 13.26
CA ASP A 107 -3.49 -5.05 12.85
C ASP A 107 -2.38 -4.14 13.39
N THR A 108 -2.02 -4.27 14.67
CA THR A 108 -0.94 -3.47 15.26
C THR A 108 0.43 -3.86 14.70
N VAL A 109 0.65 -5.14 14.39
CA VAL A 109 1.88 -5.62 13.75
C VAL A 109 1.99 -5.09 12.32
N LYS A 110 0.93 -5.23 11.51
CA LYS A 110 0.91 -4.69 10.14
C LYS A 110 1.10 -3.18 10.14
N GLU A 111 0.45 -2.45 11.03
CA GLU A 111 0.59 -0.99 11.15
C GLU A 111 2.02 -0.59 11.52
N LYS A 112 2.64 -1.32 12.44
CA LYS A 112 4.05 -1.10 12.80
C LYS A 112 4.98 -1.33 11.61
N ILE A 113 4.73 -2.35 10.78
CA ILE A 113 5.52 -2.61 9.57
C ILE A 113 5.30 -1.51 8.52
N ARG A 114 4.06 -1.07 8.31
CA ARG A 114 3.74 0.03 7.36
C ARG A 114 4.48 1.30 7.70
N ASN A 115 4.41 1.72 8.97
CA ASN A 115 4.90 3.03 9.39
C ASN A 115 6.32 3.03 9.93
N GLY A 116 6.86 1.86 10.29
CA GLY A 116 8.18 1.73 10.87
C GLY A 116 8.31 2.45 12.22
N GLY A 117 9.49 2.99 12.49
CA GLY A 117 9.82 3.78 13.68
C GLY A 117 11.23 4.36 13.57
N PRO A 118 11.77 4.96 14.64
CA PRO A 118 13.07 5.65 14.57
C PRO A 118 14.23 4.81 14.01
N ALA A 119 14.23 3.50 14.27
CA ALA A 119 15.26 2.56 13.79
C ALA A 119 14.70 1.43 12.90
N MET A 120 13.42 1.53 12.49
CA MET A 120 12.75 0.54 11.65
C MET A 120 12.19 1.24 10.40
N PRO A 121 12.61 0.86 9.18
CA PRO A 121 12.08 1.48 7.96
C PRO A 121 10.56 1.35 7.85
N ALA A 122 9.94 2.35 7.22
CA ALA A 122 8.52 2.30 6.86
C ALA A 122 8.35 1.53 5.53
N PHE A 123 7.53 0.48 5.53
CA PHE A 123 7.34 -0.36 4.35
C PHE A 123 6.08 -0.06 3.55
N ARG A 124 5.28 0.95 3.93
CA ARG A 124 4.00 1.31 3.28
C ARG A 124 4.08 1.56 1.76
N TYR A 125 5.24 1.90 1.22
CA TYR A 125 5.45 2.13 -0.21
C TYR A 125 6.08 0.94 -0.95
N THR A 126 6.46 -0.10 -0.22
CA THR A 126 7.18 -1.26 -0.78
C THR A 126 6.44 -2.58 -0.58
N LEU A 127 5.55 -2.65 0.43
CA LEU A 127 4.75 -3.81 0.74
C LEU A 127 3.28 -3.43 0.69
N ASN A 128 2.50 -4.20 -0.05
CA ASN A 128 1.05 -4.02 -0.12
C ASN A 128 0.35 -4.82 1.00
N ASP A 129 -0.98 -4.76 1.03
CA ASP A 129 -1.80 -5.40 2.07
C ASP A 129 -1.68 -6.93 2.06
N ALA A 130 -1.54 -7.55 0.88
CA ALA A 130 -1.36 -8.99 0.76
C ALA A 130 0.02 -9.42 1.28
N ASP A 131 1.07 -8.62 1.04
CA ASP A 131 2.42 -8.89 1.57
C ASP A 131 2.43 -8.81 3.10
N LEU A 132 1.71 -7.85 3.66
CA LEU A 132 1.59 -7.66 5.11
C LEU A 132 0.75 -8.77 5.77
N ALA A 133 -0.30 -9.26 5.09
CA ALA A 133 -1.08 -10.40 5.55
C ALA A 133 -0.22 -11.69 5.59
N ASP A 134 0.56 -11.92 4.54
CA ASP A 134 1.46 -13.08 4.46
C ASP A 134 2.57 -13.01 5.51
N LEU A 135 3.17 -11.83 5.71
CA LEU A 135 4.12 -11.58 6.81
C LEU A 135 3.49 -11.84 8.18
N ALA A 136 2.27 -11.35 8.44
CA ALA A 136 1.59 -11.56 9.71
C ALA A 136 1.34 -13.05 9.97
N SER A 137 0.93 -13.81 8.94
CA SER A 137 0.77 -15.27 9.01
C SER A 137 2.09 -15.97 9.34
N PHE A 138 3.17 -15.64 8.64
CA PHE A 138 4.50 -16.19 8.95
C PHE A 138 4.96 -15.87 10.38
N LEU A 139 4.83 -14.61 10.81
CA LEU A 139 5.25 -14.15 12.13
C LEU A 139 4.49 -14.86 13.26
N ARG A 140 3.22 -15.22 13.02
CA ARG A 140 2.35 -15.90 13.98
C ARG A 140 2.60 -17.40 14.03
N GLU A 141 2.83 -18.04 12.88
CA GLU A 141 2.78 -19.49 12.75
C GLU A 141 4.17 -20.14 12.77
N LYS A 142 5.18 -19.48 12.19
CA LYS A 142 6.47 -20.12 11.89
C LYS A 142 7.70 -19.37 12.37
N CYS A 143 7.59 -18.10 12.76
CA CYS A 143 8.76 -17.27 13.02
C CYS A 143 9.78 -17.97 13.97
N CYS A 144 11.08 -17.95 13.66
CA CYS A 144 11.73 -17.08 12.67
C CYS A 144 12.72 -17.83 11.79
N TRP A 145 12.92 -17.29 10.59
CA TRP A 145 13.92 -17.78 9.65
C TRP A 145 15.30 -17.85 10.29
N ASN A 146 16.03 -18.95 10.06
CA ASN A 146 17.44 -19.12 10.39
C ASN A 146 18.19 -19.75 9.20
N SER A 147 19.53 -19.76 9.25
CA SER A 147 20.38 -20.25 8.16
C SER A 147 20.13 -21.71 7.77
N GLU A 148 19.66 -22.52 8.72
CA GLU A 148 19.42 -23.96 8.55
C GLU A 148 18.04 -24.25 7.94
N SER A 149 17.21 -23.24 7.72
CA SER A 149 15.86 -23.38 7.16
C SER A 149 15.58 -22.26 6.14
N PRO A 150 16.25 -22.25 4.96
CA PRO A 150 15.98 -21.31 3.88
C PRO A 150 14.52 -21.36 3.42
N PRO A 151 13.93 -20.26 2.89
CA PRO A 151 12.61 -20.32 2.31
C PRO A 151 12.59 -21.36 1.19
N ALA A 152 11.48 -22.07 1.04
CA ALA A 152 11.36 -23.15 0.06
C ALA A 152 11.73 -22.68 -1.36
N ASN A 153 12.41 -23.53 -2.12
CA ASN A 153 12.64 -23.32 -3.54
C ASN A 153 11.94 -24.43 -4.34
N PRO A 154 10.66 -24.27 -4.71
CA PRO A 154 9.87 -25.28 -5.42
C PRO A 154 10.44 -25.71 -6.77
N ARG A 155 11.33 -24.89 -7.36
CA ARG A 155 12.03 -25.25 -8.60
C ARG A 155 13.20 -26.20 -8.39
N TYR A 156 13.75 -26.25 -7.19
CA TYR A 156 14.83 -27.18 -6.87
C TYR A 156 14.23 -28.58 -6.65
N ARG A 157 14.40 -29.45 -7.64
CA ARG A 157 14.09 -30.87 -7.54
C ARG A 157 15.41 -31.60 -7.34
N SER A 158 15.74 -31.96 -6.10
CA SER A 158 16.82 -32.91 -5.85
C SER A 158 16.44 -34.22 -6.53
N ARG A 159 17.21 -34.64 -7.53
CA ARG A 159 17.10 -35.98 -8.10
C ARG A 159 17.70 -37.00 -7.15
#